data_AF-A0A9K3GK50-F1
#
_entry.id   AF-A0A9K3GK50-F1
#
_cell.length_a   1.000
_cell.length_b   1.000
_cell.length_c   1.000
_cell.angle_alpha   90.00
_cell.angle_beta   90.00
_cell.angle_gamma   90.00
#
_symmetry.space_group_name_H-M   'P 1'
#
loop_
_entity.id
_entity.type
_entity.pdbx_description
1 polymer ?
#
loop_
_entity_poly.entity_id
_entity_poly.type
_entity_poly.pdbx_seq_one_letter_code
_entity_poly.pdbx_strand_id
1 'polypeptide(L)'
;IRLILYLCISPVAQKNNPMYEFVFGGWGNTRSAIRDRSQGPSLADAEGEVLLGIGSKVRVWVRVQPMPNGGSEVSMGTMHSGVEHVLCTYRRSTPLFKGPMHIGLMTGYGLAGNWSPVQ
;
A
#
# COMPACT_ATOMS: atom_id res chain seq x y z
N ILE A 1 16.15 -4.41 -0.81
CA ILE A 1 15.32 -3.32 -1.40
C ILE A 1 14.03 -3.24 -0.58
N ARG A 2 13.41 -2.07 -0.41
CA ARG A 2 12.09 -1.91 0.25
C ARG A 2 11.21 -1.10 -0.70
N LEU A 3 9.95 -1.50 -0.89
CA LEU A 3 8.99 -0.81 -1.75
C LEU A 3 7.91 -0.18 -0.86
N ILE A 4 7.71 1.14 -0.96
CA ILE A 4 6.68 1.81 -0.17
C ILE A 4 5.74 2.54 -1.12
N LEU A 5 4.51 2.05 -1.18
CA LEU A 5 3.44 2.71 -1.91
C LEU A 5 2.73 3.69 -0.97
N TYR A 6 2.70 4.96 -1.34
CA TYR A 6 1.92 5.97 -0.65
C TYR A 6 0.63 6.19 -1.43
N LEU A 7 -0.50 5.83 -0.85
CA LEU A 7 -1.79 6.22 -1.41
C LEU A 7 -2.29 7.44 -0.64
N CYS A 8 -2.04 8.62 -1.19
CA CYS A 8 -2.51 9.86 -0.61
C CYS A 8 -3.98 10.09 -0.98
N ILE A 9 -4.87 9.77 -0.04
CA ILE A 9 -6.28 10.03 -0.19
C ILE A 9 -6.56 11.43 0.33
N SER A 10 -6.14 12.41 -0.45
CA SER A 10 -6.25 13.80 -0.10
C SER A 10 -6.71 14.59 -1.32
N PRO A 11 -7.52 15.66 -1.12
CA PRO A 11 -7.79 16.63 -2.17
C PRO A 11 -6.54 17.39 -2.63
N VAL A 12 -5.42 17.32 -1.88
CA VAL A 12 -4.14 17.94 -2.23
C VAL A 12 -3.00 16.91 -2.20
N ALA A 13 -2.14 16.94 -3.21
CA ALA A 13 -1.02 16.02 -3.39
C ALA A 13 0.14 16.17 -2.37
N GLN A 14 -0.09 16.83 -1.23
CA GLN A 14 0.90 16.99 -0.18
C GLN A 14 0.79 15.86 0.85
N LYS A 15 1.94 15.49 1.43
CA LYS A 15 2.08 14.44 2.47
C LYS A 15 1.32 14.72 3.78
N ASN A 16 0.61 15.84 3.87
CA ASN A 16 -0.03 16.35 5.08
C ASN A 16 -1.54 16.06 5.04
N ASN A 17 -1.93 14.87 5.54
CA ASN A 17 -3.28 14.36 5.91
C ASN A 17 -4.55 14.78 5.13
N PRO A 18 -5.48 13.84 4.84
CA PRO A 18 -5.46 12.40 5.15
C PRO A 18 -4.71 11.57 4.08
N MET A 19 -4.01 10.51 4.49
CA MET A 19 -3.22 9.63 3.60
C MET A 19 -3.19 8.21 4.14
N TYR A 20 -3.12 7.20 3.27
CA TYR A 20 -2.80 5.83 3.67
C TYR A 20 -1.42 5.43 3.13
N GLU A 21 -0.62 4.79 3.97
CA GLU A 21 0.69 4.26 3.59
C GLU A 21 0.59 2.73 3.51
N PHE A 22 0.98 2.18 2.36
CA PHE A 22 1.00 0.75 2.06
C PHE A 22 2.44 0.30 1.91
N VAL A 23 2.95 -0.38 2.93
CA VAL A 23 4.34 -0.82 3.01
C VAL A 23 4.43 -2.24 2.47
N PHE A 24 5.19 -2.46 1.39
CA PHE A 24 5.46 -3.78 0.84
C PHE A 24 6.92 -4.19 1.09
N GLY A 25 7.14 -5.27 1.85
CA GLY A 25 8.50 -5.72 2.17
C GLY A 25 9.29 -4.70 3.00
N GLY A 26 8.65 -4.10 4.00
CA GLY A 26 9.30 -3.31 5.05
C GLY A 26 10.18 -4.17 5.98
N TRP A 27 10.81 -3.55 6.98
CA TRP A 27 11.63 -4.22 8.00
C TRP A 27 12.73 -5.16 7.48
N GLY A 28 13.21 -4.93 6.25
CA GLY A 28 14.18 -5.82 5.62
C GLY A 28 13.52 -6.89 4.76
N ASN A 29 12.39 -6.57 4.12
CA ASN A 29 11.58 -7.48 3.32
C ASN A 29 10.87 -8.56 4.15
N THR A 30 10.63 -8.35 5.45
CA THR A 30 10.02 -9.37 6.31
C THR A 30 8.58 -9.09 6.66
N ARG A 31 8.09 -7.86 6.42
CA ARG A 31 6.75 -7.45 6.86
C ARG A 31 6.12 -6.42 5.93
N SER A 32 4.81 -6.52 5.76
CA SER A 32 3.99 -5.56 5.00
C SER A 32 2.90 -4.97 5.89
N ALA A 33 2.46 -3.73 5.64
CA ALA A 33 1.52 -3.03 6.53
C ALA A 33 0.67 -1.98 5.83
N ILE A 34 -0.55 -1.79 6.35
CA ILE A 34 -1.46 -0.68 6.05
C ILE A 34 -1.41 0.32 7.21
N ARG A 35 -1.25 1.61 6.93
CA ARG A 35 -1.19 2.69 7.93
C ARG A 35 -2.06 3.88 7.52
N ASP A 36 -2.53 4.65 8.49
CA ASP A 36 -3.36 5.86 8.29
C ASP A 36 -2.57 7.16 8.16
N ARG A 37 -1.24 7.08 8.19
CA ARG A 37 -0.30 8.19 8.00
C ARG A 37 1.10 7.65 7.73
N SER A 38 1.98 8.51 7.20
CA SER A 38 3.37 8.12 6.96
C SER A 38 4.04 7.71 8.27
N GLN A 39 4.67 6.54 8.28
CA GLN A 39 5.35 5.99 9.46
C GLN A 39 4.46 5.89 10.70
N GLY A 40 3.14 5.78 10.52
CA GLY A 40 2.19 5.56 11.60
C GLY A 40 2.18 4.11 12.14
N PRO A 41 1.38 3.84 13.17
CA PRO A 41 1.11 2.48 13.63
C PRO A 41 0.40 1.68 12.54
N SER A 42 0.66 0.38 12.48
CA SER A 42 -0.02 -0.53 11.56
C SER A 42 -1.48 -0.68 11.97
N LEU A 43 -2.39 -0.45 11.02
CA LEU A 43 -3.81 -0.78 11.14
C LEU A 43 -4.08 -2.26 10.84
N ALA A 44 -3.27 -2.82 9.94
CA ALA A 44 -3.20 -4.22 9.60
C ALA A 44 -1.79 -4.50 9.06
N ASP A 45 -1.31 -5.72 9.24
CA ASP A 45 0.00 -6.13 8.77
C ASP A 45 0.06 -7.64 8.54
N ALA A 46 1.09 -8.05 7.83
CA ALA A 46 1.41 -9.44 7.58
C ALA A 46 2.93 -9.64 7.56
N GLU A 47 3.37 -10.72 8.17
CA GLU A 47 4.74 -11.21 8.04
C GLU A 47 4.92 -11.92 6.70
N GLY A 48 6.14 -11.88 6.17
CA GLY A 48 6.53 -12.55 4.93
C GLY A 48 7.27 -11.67 3.94
N GLU A 49 7.97 -12.34 3.04
CA GLU A 49 8.73 -11.71 1.97
C GLU A 49 7.85 -11.35 0.78
N VAL A 50 8.06 -10.15 0.24
CA VAL A 50 7.32 -9.65 -0.94
C VAL A 50 8.25 -9.41 -2.13
N LEU A 51 9.48 -8.98 -1.86
CA LEU A 51 10.45 -8.61 -2.89
C LEU A 51 11.36 -9.81 -3.20
N LEU A 52 11.40 -10.22 -4.46
CA LEU A 52 12.06 -11.45 -4.92
C LEU A 52 13.53 -11.25 -5.34
N GLY A 53 14.21 -10.26 -4.76
CA GLY A 53 15.61 -9.95 -5.09
C GLY A 53 15.83 -9.03 -6.30
N ILE A 54 17.09 -8.89 -6.70
CA ILE A 54 17.54 -7.97 -7.76
C ILE A 54 17.06 -8.46 -9.13
N GLY A 55 16.56 -7.55 -9.98
CA GLY A 55 16.07 -7.86 -11.33
C GLY A 55 14.68 -8.49 -11.39
N SER A 56 14.17 -8.96 -10.24
CA SER A 56 12.82 -9.52 -10.14
C SER A 56 11.75 -8.43 -10.17
N LYS A 57 10.65 -8.71 -10.86
CA LYS A 57 9.45 -7.86 -10.86
C LYS A 57 8.42 -8.48 -9.93
N VAL A 58 7.89 -7.67 -9.01
CA VAL A 58 6.70 -8.04 -8.24
C VAL A 58 5.52 -7.21 -8.72
N ARG A 59 4.35 -7.84 -8.86
CA ARG A 59 3.09 -7.12 -9.03
C ARG A 59 2.43 -6.99 -7.68
N VAL A 60 2.08 -5.77 -7.31
CA VAL A 60 1.38 -5.43 -6.08
C VAL A 60 0.05 -4.78 -6.42
N TRP A 61 -0.92 -4.92 -5.53
CA TRP A 61 -2.21 -4.27 -5.66
C TRP A 61 -2.67 -3.75 -4.30
N VAL A 62 -3.48 -2.69 -4.37
CA VAL A 62 -4.25 -2.16 -3.25
C VAL A 62 -5.69 -2.05 -3.73
N ARG A 63 -6.62 -2.54 -2.92
CA ARG A 63 -8.05 -2.47 -3.18
C ARG A 63 -8.71 -1.77 -2.02
N VAL A 64 -9.63 -0.88 -2.34
CA VAL A 64 -10.52 -0.29 -1.36
C VAL A 64 -11.94 -0.41 -1.88
N GLN A 65 -12.81 -1.01 -1.08
CA GLN A 65 -14.19 -1.29 -1.47
C GLN A 65 -15.18 -0.82 -0.39
N PRO A 66 -16.34 -0.27 -0.80
CA PRO A 66 -17.40 0.06 0.15
C PRO A 66 -17.95 -1.22 0.79
N MET A 67 -18.31 -1.13 2.07
CA MET A 67 -18.98 -2.22 2.78
C MET A 67 -20.48 -1.91 2.93
N PRO A 68 -21.36 -2.93 3.07
CA PRO A 68 -22.81 -2.73 3.20
C PRO A 68 -23.22 -1.83 4.38
N ASN A 69 -22.40 -1.79 5.44
CA ASN A 69 -22.63 -0.93 6.61
C ASN A 69 -22.23 0.54 6.41
N GLY A 70 -21.95 0.97 5.17
CA GLY A 70 -21.46 2.31 4.86
C GLY A 70 -19.97 2.52 5.18
N GLY A 71 -19.25 1.47 5.58
CA GLY A 71 -17.83 1.51 5.86
C GLY A 71 -16.95 1.28 4.63
N SER A 72 -15.67 1.02 4.85
CA SER A 72 -14.73 0.60 3.82
C SER A 72 -13.86 -0.56 4.28
N GLU A 73 -13.61 -1.47 3.34
CA GLU A 73 -12.59 -2.50 3.46
C GLU A 73 -11.41 -2.11 2.57
N VAL A 74 -10.22 -2.15 3.15
CA VAL A 74 -8.94 -1.84 2.52
C VAL A 74 -8.10 -3.09 2.55
N SER A 75 -7.66 -3.58 1.41
CA SER A 75 -6.79 -4.75 1.32
C SER A 75 -5.59 -4.45 0.42
N MET A 76 -4.49 -5.13 0.71
CA MET A 76 -3.28 -5.07 -0.09
C MET A 76 -2.75 -6.47 -0.33
N GLY A 77 -2.09 -6.66 -1.47
CA GLY A 77 -1.58 -7.97 -1.82
C GLY A 77 -0.60 -7.96 -2.97
N THR A 78 -0.16 -9.16 -3.32
CA THR A 78 0.68 -9.43 -4.48
C THR A 78 -0.09 -10.23 -5.52
N MET A 79 0.47 -10.26 -6.72
CA MET A 79 0.03 -11.11 -7.82
C MET A 79 1.19 -12.01 -8.23
N HIS A 80 1.03 -13.32 -8.06
CA HIS A 80 2.01 -14.32 -8.45
C HIS A 80 1.39 -15.31 -9.44
N SER A 81 1.97 -15.44 -10.62
CA SER A 81 1.49 -16.37 -11.66
C SER A 81 -0.01 -16.21 -12.01
N GLY A 82 -0.53 -14.99 -11.94
CA GLY A 82 -1.94 -14.67 -12.21
C GLY A 82 -2.90 -14.89 -11.02
N VAL A 83 -2.38 -15.33 -9.87
CA VAL A 83 -3.15 -15.56 -8.64
C VAL A 83 -2.94 -14.40 -7.67
N GLU A 84 -4.04 -13.87 -7.13
CA GLU A 84 -4.01 -12.86 -6.08
C GLU A 84 -3.66 -13.51 -4.73
N HIS A 85 -2.65 -12.94 -4.06
CA HIS A 85 -2.32 -13.27 -2.68
C HIS A 85 -2.58 -12.04 -1.81
N VAL A 86 -3.62 -12.11 -0.99
CA VAL A 86 -3.92 -11.06 -0.01
C VAL A 86 -2.87 -11.13 1.09
N LEU A 87 -2.19 -10.00 1.36
CA LEU A 87 -1.26 -9.88 2.48
C LEU A 87 -2.04 -9.55 3.76
N CYS A 88 -2.79 -8.44 3.75
CA CYS A 88 -3.60 -8.05 4.89
C CYS A 88 -4.82 -7.20 4.49
N THR A 89 -5.80 -7.17 5.39
CA THR A 89 -7.06 -6.46 5.22
C THR A 89 -7.38 -5.66 6.47
N TYR A 90 -7.77 -4.41 6.29
CA TYR A 90 -8.25 -3.49 7.30
C TYR A 90 -9.71 -3.08 7.00
N ARG A 91 -10.55 -3.01 8.03
CA ARG A 91 -11.95 -2.59 7.91
C ARG A 91 -12.23 -1.42 8.84
N ARG A 92 -13.06 -0.48 8.37
CA ARG A 92 -13.58 0.60 9.19
C ARG A 92 -15.04 0.90 8.89
N SER A 93 -15.75 1.42 9.89
CA SER A 93 -17.19 1.74 9.81
C SER A 93 -17.53 3.02 9.04
N THR A 94 -16.53 3.79 8.60
CA THR A 94 -16.72 5.05 7.87
C THR A 94 -16.14 4.97 6.45
N PRO A 95 -16.68 5.66 5.44
CA PRO A 95 -16.13 5.63 4.08
C PRO A 95 -14.70 6.17 4.02
N LEU A 96 -13.79 5.50 3.30
CA LEU A 96 -12.41 5.95 3.12
C LEU A 96 -12.30 7.15 2.18
N PHE A 97 -13.13 7.18 1.12
CA PHE A 97 -13.06 8.16 0.05
C PHE A 97 -14.29 9.06 0.03
N LYS A 98 -14.05 10.38 -0.05
CA LYS A 98 -15.07 11.40 -0.32
C LYS A 98 -14.58 12.47 -1.31
N GLY A 99 -13.61 12.15 -2.17
CA GLY A 99 -12.98 13.13 -3.05
C GLY A 99 -11.86 12.54 -3.92
N PRO A 100 -11.11 13.39 -4.65
CA PRO A 100 -10.06 12.95 -5.56
C PRO A 100 -8.92 12.24 -4.80
N MET A 101 -8.28 11.29 -5.49
CA MET A 101 -7.21 10.46 -4.94
C MET A 101 -5.89 10.78 -5.65
N HIS A 102 -4.81 10.84 -4.88
CA HIS A 102 -3.45 11.02 -5.38
C HIS A 102 -2.60 9.81 -5.00
N ILE A 103 -1.75 9.36 -5.92
CA ILE A 103 -0.84 8.22 -5.68
C ILE A 103 0.59 8.73 -5.68
N GLY A 104 1.33 8.41 -4.63
CA GLY A 104 2.76 8.62 -4.52
C GLY A 104 3.50 7.29 -4.46
N LEU A 105 4.61 7.19 -5.18
CA LEU A 105 5.47 6.01 -5.13
C LEU A 105 6.81 6.41 -4.54
N MET A 106 7.32 5.64 -3.60
CA MET A 106 8.72 5.77 -3.21
C MET A 106 9.35 4.43 -2.85
N THR A 107 10.66 4.41 -2.94
CA THR A 107 11.48 3.35 -2.38
C THR A 107 11.67 3.57 -0.88
N GLY A 108 12.12 2.55 -0.17
CA GLY A 108 12.56 2.72 1.21
C GLY A 108 13.70 3.74 1.33
N TYR A 109 13.84 4.30 2.53
CA TYR A 109 14.87 5.28 2.85
C TYR A 109 16.27 4.86 2.37
N GLY A 110 16.97 5.78 1.70
CA GLY A 110 18.33 5.56 1.19
C GLY A 110 18.44 4.69 -0.07
N LEU A 111 17.33 4.30 -0.70
CA LEU A 111 17.33 3.52 -1.94
C LEU A 111 16.83 4.38 -3.11
N ALA A 112 17.49 4.30 -4.26
CA ALA A 112 16.96 4.85 -5.51
C ALA A 112 15.98 3.85 -6.16
N GLY A 113 14.92 4.36 -6.79
CA GLY A 113 13.98 3.57 -7.58
C GLY A 113 13.86 4.14 -8.99
N ASN A 114 13.73 3.27 -9.98
CA ASN A 114 13.39 3.67 -11.35
C ASN A 114 11.94 3.28 -11.61
N TRP A 115 11.12 4.23 -12.06
CA TRP A 115 9.68 4.07 -12.22
C TRP A 115 9.30 4.42 -13.64
N SER A 116 8.62 3.49 -14.32
CA SER A 116 8.04 3.73 -15.63
C SER A 116 6.54 3.45 -15.57
N PRO A 117 5.67 4.36 -16.05
CA PRO A 117 4.28 4.02 -16.26
C PRO A 117 4.19 2.82 -17.22
N VAL A 118 3.31 1.87 -16.89
CA VAL A 118 2.96 0.79 -17.82
C VAL A 118 1.82 1.32 -18.68
N GLN A 119 2.05 1.42 -20.00
CA GLN A 119 1.00 1.69 -20.99
C GLN A 119 0.15 0.45 -21.23
#